data_AF-A0A9D5RAL9-F1
#
_entry.id   AF-A0A9D5RAL9-F1
#
_cell.length_a   1.000
_cell.length_b   1.000
_cell.length_c   1.000
_cell.angle_alpha   90.00
_cell.angle_beta   90.00
_cell.angle_gamma   90.00
#
_symmetry.space_group_name_H-M   'P 1'
#
loop_
_entity.id
_entity.type
_entity.pdbx_description
1 polymer ?
#
loop_
_entity_poly.entity_id
_entity_poly.type
_entity_poly.pdbx_seq_one_letter_code
_entity_poly.pdbx_strand_id
1 'polypeptide(L)'
;MKKFFKSLVAIMLVAMTAIAFTSCGIPSDYKKAEANLKEEGYEVMVLTDAITLGSAEALYGLERGDLVASVTGMKDDDGVSIFYCADKDAANTLYDKLKAEFDEADDEEKEDSDFGKSGKVVWAGTKAGVKAAK
;
A
#
# COMPACT_ATOMS: atom_id res chain seq x y z
N MET A 1 0.40 23.72 14.00
CA MET A 1 -0.11 22.35 14.19
C MET A 1 -0.46 21.58 12.90
N LYS A 2 -0.71 22.23 11.74
CA LYS A 2 -0.98 21.53 10.46
C LYS A 2 0.20 20.76 9.82
N LYS A 3 1.44 20.96 10.30
CA LYS A 3 2.66 20.37 9.70
C LYS A 3 3.07 19.04 10.35
N PHE A 4 2.86 18.87 11.65
CA PHE A 4 3.21 17.63 12.36
C PHE A 4 2.30 16.45 11.99
N PHE A 5 1.02 16.70 11.69
CA PHE A 5 0.09 15.66 11.23
C PHE A 5 0.35 15.20 9.79
N LYS A 6 0.83 16.11 8.92
CA LYS A 6 1.29 15.73 7.57
C LYS A 6 2.57 14.89 7.62
N SER A 7 3.45 15.17 8.60
CA SER A 7 4.66 14.39 8.81
C SER A 7 4.36 12.97 9.31
N LEU A 8 3.35 12.79 10.18
CA LEU A 8 2.99 11.49 10.73
C LEU A 8 2.34 10.54 9.71
N VAL A 9 1.60 11.07 8.73
CA VAL A 9 1.04 10.30 7.61
C VAL A 9 2.12 9.99 6.55
N ALA A 10 3.06 10.91 6.35
CA ALA A 10 4.20 10.71 5.44
C ALA A 10 5.22 9.69 5.98
N ILE A 11 5.45 9.63 7.30
CA ILE A 11 6.34 8.64 7.95
C ILE A 11 5.80 7.21 7.82
N MET A 12 4.48 7.02 7.68
CA MET A 12 3.87 5.70 7.49
C MET A 12 3.96 5.22 6.02
N LEU A 13 4.28 6.12 5.09
CA LEU A 13 4.45 5.86 3.66
C LEU A 13 5.93 5.72 3.23
N VAL A 14 6.87 6.15 4.07
CA VAL A 14 8.30 6.24 3.74
C VAL A 14 9.14 5.59 4.83
N ALA A 15 9.27 4.28 4.75
CA ALA A 15 10.45 3.56 5.20
C ALA A 15 10.96 2.82 3.96
N MET A 16 12.18 3.14 3.53
CA MET A 16 12.80 2.75 2.26
C MET A 16 13.88 1.68 2.45
N THR A 17 13.91 0.73 1.49
CA THR A 17 15.06 0.08 0.79
C THR A 17 15.12 -1.47 0.83
N ALA A 18 14.86 -2.28 -0.22
CA ALA A 18 15.86 -3.03 -1.06
C ALA A 18 15.21 -3.95 -2.16
N ILE A 19 15.84 -4.08 -3.36
CA ILE A 19 15.31 -4.64 -4.64
C ILE A 19 15.18 -6.19 -4.78
N ALA A 20 14.07 -6.71 -5.36
CA ALA A 20 14.04 -7.81 -6.37
C ALA A 20 12.65 -8.07 -7.01
N PHE A 21 12.55 -8.03 -8.35
CA PHE A 21 11.39 -8.45 -9.15
C PHE A 21 11.29 -9.99 -9.30
N THR A 22 10.18 -10.59 -8.85
CA THR A 22 9.63 -11.83 -9.42
C THR A 22 8.10 -11.77 -9.46
N SER A 23 7.54 -12.22 -10.59
CA SER A 23 6.21 -11.92 -11.14
C SER A 23 5.06 -12.82 -10.64
N CYS A 24 4.92 -12.99 -9.34
CA CYS A 24 3.62 -13.37 -8.76
C CYS A 24 3.07 -12.10 -8.10
N GLY A 25 1.97 -11.54 -8.59
CA GLY A 25 1.37 -10.34 -7.98
C GLY A 25 0.93 -10.61 -6.54
N ILE A 26 0.72 -9.55 -5.76
CA ILE A 26 0.19 -9.65 -4.40
C ILE A 26 -1.09 -10.51 -4.39
N PRO A 27 -1.25 -11.46 -3.44
CA PRO A 27 -2.45 -12.28 -3.32
C PRO A 27 -3.71 -11.43 -3.32
N SER A 28 -4.73 -11.86 -4.06
CA SER A 28 -6.02 -11.16 -4.12
C SER A 28 -6.84 -11.25 -2.82
N ASP A 29 -6.41 -12.09 -1.87
CA ASP A 29 -7.00 -12.24 -0.55
C ASP A 29 -6.08 -11.57 0.48
N TYR A 30 -6.60 -10.53 1.15
CA TYR A 30 -5.82 -9.72 2.08
C TYR A 30 -5.30 -10.51 3.29
N LYS A 31 -6.00 -11.58 3.70
CA LYS A 31 -5.55 -12.42 4.81
C LYS A 31 -4.29 -13.21 4.48
N LYS A 32 -4.07 -13.51 3.19
CA LYS A 32 -2.83 -14.16 2.75
C LYS A 32 -1.66 -13.19 2.78
N ALA A 33 -1.84 -11.97 2.27
CA ALA A 33 -0.80 -10.94 2.37
C ALA A 33 -0.46 -10.61 3.84
N GLU A 34 -1.48 -10.50 4.71
CA GLU A 34 -1.29 -10.34 6.16
C GLU A 34 -0.47 -11.49 6.76
N ALA A 35 -0.81 -12.74 6.41
CA ALA A 35 -0.10 -13.91 6.92
C ALA A 35 1.36 -13.96 6.46
N ASN A 36 1.61 -13.72 5.17
CA ASN A 36 2.95 -13.75 4.60
C ASN A 36 3.84 -12.66 5.23
N LEU A 37 3.31 -11.45 5.39
CA LEU A 37 4.01 -10.36 6.07
C LEU A 37 4.37 -10.72 7.52
N LYS A 38 3.44 -11.31 8.27
CA LYS A 38 3.68 -11.77 9.65
C LYS A 38 4.72 -12.89 9.71
N GLU A 39 4.70 -13.83 8.76
CA GLU A 39 5.68 -14.91 8.65
C GLU A 39 7.10 -14.36 8.43
N GLU A 40 7.23 -13.31 7.62
CA GLU A 40 8.48 -12.60 7.35
C GLU A 40 8.88 -11.60 8.47
N GLY A 41 8.09 -11.51 9.54
CA GLY A 41 8.38 -10.72 10.73
C GLY A 41 8.00 -9.24 10.65
N TYR A 42 7.10 -8.85 9.74
CA TYR A 42 6.54 -7.51 9.71
C TYR A 42 5.47 -7.33 10.81
N GLU A 43 5.45 -6.13 11.40
CA GLU A 43 4.29 -5.65 12.13
C GLU A 43 3.20 -5.27 11.11
N VAL A 44 2.00 -5.85 11.26
CA VAL A 44 0.94 -5.70 10.27
C VAL A 44 -0.30 -5.05 10.87
N MET A 45 -0.74 -3.97 10.23
CA MET A 45 -2.03 -3.34 10.43
C MET A 45 -2.98 -3.75 9.31
N VAL A 46 -4.21 -4.16 9.67
CA VAL A 46 -5.27 -4.45 8.71
C VAL A 46 -6.49 -3.60 9.03
N LEU A 47 -6.98 -2.87 8.03
CA LEU A 47 -8.20 -2.08 8.11
C LEU A 47 -9.28 -2.75 7.26
N THR A 48 -10.41 -3.08 7.88
CA THR A 48 -11.59 -3.65 7.21
C THR A 48 -12.90 -2.96 7.61
N ASP A 49 -12.87 -2.05 8.59
CA ASP A 49 -14.08 -1.41 9.07
C ASP A 49 -14.49 -0.24 8.16
N ALA A 50 -15.81 -0.06 7.99
CA ALA A 50 -16.36 0.92 7.06
C ALA A 50 -16.09 2.38 7.44
N ILE A 51 -15.70 2.67 8.69
CA ILE A 51 -15.44 4.04 9.15
C ILE A 51 -14.00 4.44 8.76
N THR A 52 -13.02 3.59 9.04
CA THR A 52 -11.62 3.84 8.66
C THR A 52 -11.45 3.77 7.14
N LEU A 53 -12.04 2.77 6.48
CA LEU A 53 -12.02 2.67 5.02
C LEU A 53 -12.74 3.85 4.36
N GLY A 54 -13.89 4.27 4.89
CA GLY A 54 -14.60 5.46 4.39
C GLY A 54 -13.78 6.75 4.44
N SER A 55 -12.89 6.86 5.42
CA SER A 55 -11.97 8.00 5.52
C SER A 55 -10.84 7.93 4.49
N ALA A 56 -10.32 6.72 4.22
CA ALA A 56 -9.33 6.48 3.16
C ALA A 56 -9.92 6.70 1.76
N GLU A 57 -11.15 6.22 1.52
CA GLU A 57 -11.87 6.40 0.26
C GLU A 57 -12.02 7.90 -0.07
N ALA A 58 -12.48 8.70 0.89
CA ALA A 58 -12.60 10.14 0.71
C ALA A 58 -11.26 10.85 0.43
N LEU A 59 -10.16 10.37 1.03
CA LEU A 59 -8.82 10.92 0.81
C LEU A 59 -8.33 10.66 -0.62
N TYR A 60 -8.61 9.47 -1.15
CA TYR A 60 -8.16 9.04 -2.48
C TYR A 60 -9.16 9.36 -3.59
N GLY A 61 -10.29 9.98 -3.27
CA GLY A 61 -11.32 10.33 -4.26
C GLY A 61 -12.11 9.11 -4.76
N LEU A 62 -12.23 8.08 -3.92
CA LEU A 62 -13.02 6.89 -4.16
C LEU A 62 -14.44 7.04 -3.58
N GLU A 63 -15.37 6.24 -4.09
CA GLU A 63 -16.71 6.14 -3.54
C GLU A 63 -16.74 5.25 -2.28
N ARG A 64 -17.80 5.40 -1.49
CA ARG A 64 -17.95 4.60 -0.27
C ARG A 64 -18.18 3.13 -0.62
N GLY A 65 -17.33 2.24 -0.12
CA GLY A 65 -17.35 0.80 -0.40
C GLY A 65 -16.41 0.36 -1.52
N ASP A 66 -15.67 1.30 -2.13
CA ASP A 66 -14.65 1.00 -3.13
C ASP A 66 -13.43 0.29 -2.54
N LEU A 67 -13.17 0.44 -1.24
CA LEU A 67 -12.17 -0.32 -0.50
C LEU A 67 -12.83 -1.41 0.35
N VAL A 68 -12.29 -2.62 0.23
CA VAL A 68 -12.70 -3.80 1.00
C VAL A 68 -11.76 -4.04 2.17
N ALA A 69 -10.46 -3.81 1.96
CA ALA A 69 -9.45 -3.89 2.99
C ALA A 69 -8.22 -3.05 2.63
N SER A 70 -7.46 -2.69 3.65
CA SER A 70 -6.08 -2.20 3.51
C SER A 70 -5.18 -2.98 4.45
N VAL A 71 -4.00 -3.37 3.97
CA VAL A 71 -2.96 -4.06 4.74
C VAL A 71 -1.70 -3.20 4.67
N THR A 72 -1.16 -2.82 5.81
CA THR A 72 0.12 -2.12 5.93
C THR A 72 1.06 -2.97 6.76
N GLY A 73 2.23 -3.30 6.21
CA GLY A 73 3.31 -4.00 6.91
C GLY A 73 4.52 -3.09 7.09
N MET A 74 5.12 -3.10 8.27
CA MET A 74 6.37 -2.40 8.58
C MET A 74 7.36 -3.32 9.29
N LYS A 75 8.64 -3.24 8.92
CA LYS A 75 9.76 -3.96 9.56
C LYS A 75 11.04 -3.18 9.37
N ASP A 76 11.64 -2.69 10.46
CA ASP A 76 12.83 -1.83 10.40
C ASP A 76 12.60 -0.65 9.42
N ASP A 77 13.45 -0.52 8.39
CA ASP A 77 13.33 0.49 7.34
C ASP A 77 12.50 0.00 6.12
N ASP A 78 11.91 -1.21 6.18
CA ASP A 78 11.06 -1.75 5.12
C ASP A 78 9.56 -1.56 5.40
N GLY A 79 8.81 -1.20 4.37
CA GLY A 79 7.36 -1.05 4.45
C GLY A 79 6.61 -1.42 3.17
N VAL A 80 5.33 -1.79 3.31
CA VAL A 80 4.38 -1.95 2.19
C VAL A 80 2.97 -1.56 2.61
N SER A 81 2.26 -0.88 1.71
CA SER A 81 0.82 -0.63 1.80
C SER A 81 0.10 -1.29 0.62
N ILE A 82 -0.95 -2.04 0.92
CA ILE A 82 -1.72 -2.83 -0.04
C ILE A 82 -3.19 -2.49 0.13
N PHE A 83 -3.85 -2.14 -0.95
CA PHE A 83 -5.26 -1.78 -1.00
C PHE A 83 -6.03 -2.81 -1.81
N TYR A 84 -7.10 -3.32 -1.22
CA TYR A 84 -8.00 -4.29 -1.83
C TYR A 84 -9.29 -3.58 -2.19
N CYS A 85 -9.49 -3.34 -3.49
CA CYS A 85 -10.67 -2.64 -3.99
C CYS A 85 -11.85 -3.60 -4.26
N ALA A 86 -13.06 -3.06 -4.23
CA ALA A 86 -14.28 -3.80 -4.55
C ALA A 86 -14.32 -4.27 -6.01
N ASP A 87 -13.79 -3.46 -6.93
CA ASP A 87 -13.68 -3.77 -8.35
C ASP A 87 -12.42 -3.17 -9.00
N LYS A 88 -12.31 -3.36 -10.33
CA LYS A 88 -11.14 -2.93 -11.11
C LYS A 88 -11.14 -1.43 -11.39
N ASP A 89 -12.31 -0.79 -11.41
CA ASP A 89 -12.44 0.63 -11.74
C ASP A 89 -12.02 1.45 -10.52
N ALA A 90 -12.47 1.09 -9.32
CA ALA A 90 -11.95 1.61 -8.07
C ALA A 90 -10.42 1.44 -7.97
N ALA A 91 -9.90 0.27 -8.35
CA ALA A 91 -8.46 0.02 -8.35
C ALA A 91 -7.70 0.87 -9.38
N ASN A 92 -8.29 1.17 -10.55
CA ASN A 92 -7.70 2.09 -11.53
C ASN A 92 -7.65 3.52 -10.99
N THR A 93 -8.76 4.02 -10.43
CA THR A 93 -8.85 5.35 -9.84
C THR A 93 -7.81 5.53 -8.74
N LEU A 94 -7.70 4.56 -7.83
CA LEU A 94 -6.72 4.59 -6.76
C LEU A 94 -5.28 4.55 -7.31
N TYR A 95 -5.02 3.67 -8.28
CA TYR A 95 -3.70 3.57 -8.89
C TYR A 95 -3.28 4.86 -9.57
N ASP A 96 -4.15 5.49 -10.36
CA ASP A 96 -3.82 6.76 -11.03
C ASP A 96 -3.54 7.88 -10.01
N LYS A 97 -4.29 7.88 -8.90
CA LYS A 97 -4.09 8.82 -7.81
C LYS A 97 -2.73 8.63 -7.12
N LEU A 98 -2.40 7.40 -6.74
CA LEU A 98 -1.14 7.07 -6.09
C LEU A 98 0.05 7.17 -7.06
N LYS A 99 -0.16 6.89 -8.35
CA LYS A 99 0.86 7.01 -9.39
C LYS A 99 1.33 8.45 -9.54
N ALA A 100 0.41 9.42 -9.51
CA ALA A 100 0.77 10.83 -9.57
C ALA A 100 1.68 11.22 -8.39
N GLU A 101 1.37 10.75 -7.18
CA GLU A 101 2.21 10.97 -5.99
C GLU A 101 3.56 10.26 -6.10
N PHE A 102 3.56 9.02 -6.60
CA PHE A 102 4.78 8.24 -6.85
C PHE A 102 5.68 8.87 -7.91
N ASP A 103 5.10 9.40 -9.01
CA ASP A 103 5.85 10.03 -10.09
C ASP A 103 6.46 11.38 -9.65
N GLU A 104 5.96 12.01 -8.60
CA GLU A 104 6.52 13.22 -7.97
C GLU A 104 7.65 12.95 -6.97
N ALA A 105 7.87 11.68 -6.56
CA ALA A 105 8.96 11.28 -5.68
C ALA A 105 10.34 11.43 -6.35
N ASP A 106 11.41 11.59 -5.56
CA ASP A 106 12.76 11.73 -6.11
C ASP A 106 13.26 10.42 -6.74
N ASP A 107 14.18 10.48 -7.71
CA ASP A 107 14.62 9.28 -8.46
C ASP A 107 15.29 8.23 -7.56
N GLU A 108 16.01 8.65 -6.51
CA GLU A 108 16.58 7.75 -5.49
C GLU A 108 15.49 6.99 -4.72
N GLU A 109 14.33 7.61 -4.48
CA GLU A 109 13.17 7.02 -3.80
C GLU A 109 12.46 5.97 -4.68
N LYS A 110 12.47 6.20 -6.00
CA LYS A 110 11.86 5.31 -6.99
C LYS A 110 12.68 4.05 -7.28
N GLU A 111 14.00 4.09 -7.07
CA GLU A 111 14.87 2.98 -7.41
C GLU A 111 14.57 1.73 -6.57
N ASP A 112 14.09 1.91 -5.33
CA ASP A 112 13.90 0.82 -4.37
C ASP A 112 12.45 0.50 -3.99
N SER A 113 11.53 1.17 -4.66
CA SER A 113 10.12 0.97 -4.49
C SER A 113 9.56 0.04 -5.56
N ASP A 114 8.54 -0.71 -5.17
CA ASP A 114 7.65 -1.41 -6.08
C ASP A 114 6.25 -0.82 -5.88
N PHE A 115 5.76 -0.25 -6.98
CA PHE A 115 4.42 0.29 -7.08
C PHE A 115 3.73 -0.41 -8.23
N GLY A 116 2.51 -0.87 -7.99
CA GLY A 116 1.83 -1.66 -8.99
C GLY A 116 0.38 -1.96 -8.67
N LYS A 117 -0.24 -2.66 -9.62
CA LYS A 117 -1.62 -3.12 -9.51
C LYS A 117 -1.78 -4.46 -10.18
N SER A 118 -2.64 -5.31 -9.61
CA SER A 118 -3.04 -6.58 -10.19
C SER A 118 -4.52 -6.82 -9.90
N GLY A 119 -5.35 -6.85 -10.94
CA GLY A 119 -6.79 -6.96 -10.78
C GLY A 119 -7.36 -5.82 -9.93
N LYS A 120 -7.85 -6.18 -8.73
CA LYS A 120 -8.47 -5.26 -7.75
C LYS A 120 -7.50 -4.83 -6.63
N VAL A 121 -6.23 -5.22 -6.72
CA VAL A 121 -5.23 -4.95 -5.68
C VAL A 121 -4.24 -3.91 -6.17
N VAL A 122 -4.03 -2.85 -5.40
CA VAL A 122 -3.03 -1.80 -5.64
C VAL A 122 -2.02 -1.85 -4.49
N TRP A 123 -0.72 -1.70 -4.76
CA TRP A 123 0.29 -1.66 -3.72
C TRP A 123 1.34 -0.58 -3.99
N ALA A 124 1.94 -0.11 -2.91
CA ALA A 124 3.12 0.74 -2.92
C ALA A 124 4.00 0.37 -1.72
N GLY A 125 5.30 0.29 -1.91
CA GLY A 125 6.23 0.09 -0.80
C GLY A 125 7.63 -0.25 -1.26
N THR A 126 8.48 -0.61 -0.31
CA THR A 126 9.78 -1.22 -0.57
C THR A 126 9.61 -2.51 -1.34
N LYS A 127 10.57 -2.82 -2.21
CA LYS A 127 10.58 -4.10 -2.91
C LYS A 127 10.66 -5.29 -1.94
N ALA A 128 11.35 -5.17 -0.81
CA ALA A 128 11.37 -6.17 0.25
C ALA A 128 10.00 -6.37 0.89
N GLY A 129 9.30 -5.30 1.27
CA GLY A 129 7.94 -5.37 1.79
C GLY A 129 6.94 -5.96 0.79
N VAL A 130 7.02 -5.54 -0.48
CA VAL A 130 6.18 -6.10 -1.56
C VAL A 130 6.49 -7.58 -1.80
N LYS A 131 7.76 -8.00 -1.66
CA LYS A 131 8.14 -9.41 -1.75
C LYS A 131 7.64 -10.22 -0.56
N ALA A 132 7.72 -9.68 0.65
CA ALA A 132 7.23 -10.33 1.87
C ALA A 132 5.70 -10.51 1.87
N ALA A 133 4.97 -9.65 1.16
CA ALA A 133 3.52 -9.77 1.03
C ALA A 133 3.05 -10.73 -0.08
N LYS A 134 3.96 -11.24 -0.93
CA LYS A 134 3.65 -12.22 -1.98
C LYS A 134 3.57 -13.64 -1.41
#